data_AF-A0A9E1SCT9-F1
#
_entry.id   AF-A0A9E1SCT9-F1
#
_cell.length_a   1.000
_cell.length_b   1.000
_cell.length_c   1.000
_cell.angle_alpha   90.00
_cell.angle_beta   90.00
_cell.angle_gamma   90.00
#
_symmetry.space_group_name_H-M   'P 1'
#
loop_
_entity.id
_entity.type
_entity.pdbx_description
1 polymer ?
#
loop_
_entity_poly.entity_id
_entity_poly.type
_entity_poly.pdbx_seq_one_letter_code
_entity_poly.pdbx_strand_id
1 'polypeptide(L)'
;EILENVSSISFEELFDNYINGVHSYEGILSEALDYFGLELNRASSLSYSESILGIKTIQHKNKTKVIDISPGSPADMEGVSLGDEIIGVNNTMVNNDLDKWLKYFDGTSHYLLVSRNNELKNLKMPTLNRTFFQNIKIRVQTGASDKQIIARQSWGCLDGR
;
A
#
# COMPACT_ATOMS: atom_id res chain seq x y z
N GLU A 1 -29.78 -1.10 -17.31
CA GLU A 1 -30.85 -2.01 -17.82
C GLU A 1 -30.66 -3.49 -17.52
N ILE A 2 -29.66 -4.24 -18.03
CA ILE A 2 -29.64 -5.72 -17.85
C ILE A 2 -29.61 -6.14 -16.37
N LEU A 3 -28.78 -5.50 -15.53
CA LEU A 3 -28.68 -5.84 -14.10
C LEU A 3 -29.96 -5.55 -13.33
N GLU A 4 -30.52 -4.36 -13.53
CA GLU A 4 -31.72 -3.88 -12.83
C GLU A 4 -32.98 -4.66 -13.23
N ASN A 5 -33.07 -5.07 -14.50
CA ASN A 5 -34.16 -5.92 -14.99
C ASN A 5 -34.15 -7.31 -14.34
N VAL A 6 -32.98 -7.83 -13.98
CA VAL A 6 -32.84 -9.15 -13.33
C VAL A 6 -33.04 -9.04 -11.81
N SER A 7 -32.52 -7.99 -11.19
CA SER A 7 -32.48 -7.83 -9.73
C SER A 7 -33.69 -7.10 -9.15
N SER A 8 -34.41 -6.33 -9.97
CA SER A 8 -35.44 -5.36 -9.55
C SER A 8 -34.95 -4.29 -8.56
N ILE A 9 -33.63 -4.11 -8.42
CA ILE A 9 -33.01 -3.04 -7.64
C ILE A 9 -32.23 -2.13 -8.58
N SER A 10 -32.20 -0.82 -8.28
CA SER A 10 -31.38 0.14 -9.00
C SER A 10 -29.89 -0.07 -8.69
N PHE A 11 -29.05 0.09 -9.70
CA PHE A 11 -27.59 0.05 -9.57
C PHE A 11 -26.96 1.44 -9.79
N GLU A 12 -27.78 2.48 -9.95
CA GLU A 12 -27.33 3.84 -10.24
C GLU A 12 -26.25 4.33 -9.27
N GLU A 13 -26.47 4.19 -7.96
CA GLU A 13 -25.51 4.59 -6.93
C GLU A 13 -24.17 3.85 -7.05
N LEU A 14 -24.19 2.57 -7.42
CA LEU A 14 -22.96 1.80 -7.63
C LEU A 14 -22.16 2.39 -8.81
N PHE A 15 -22.84 2.70 -9.91
CA PHE A 15 -22.19 3.25 -11.10
C PHE A 15 -21.69 4.66 -10.85
N ASP A 16 -22.51 5.53 -10.27
CA ASP A 16 -22.17 6.92 -10.04
C ASP A 16 -21.05 7.08 -9.04
N ASN A 17 -21.05 6.32 -7.95
CA ASN A 17 -20.04 6.47 -6.91
C ASN A 17 -18.72 5.77 -7.26
N TYR A 18 -18.77 4.57 -7.83
CA TYR A 18 -17.60 3.69 -7.93
C TYR A 18 -17.10 3.43 -9.35
N ILE A 19 -17.99 3.29 -10.34
CA ILE A 19 -17.59 3.02 -11.73
C ILE A 19 -17.21 4.31 -12.46
N ASN A 20 -18.06 5.32 -12.34
CA ASN A 20 -17.90 6.63 -12.96
C ASN A 20 -17.39 7.69 -11.96
N GLY A 21 -17.44 7.38 -10.67
CA GLY A 21 -17.01 8.26 -9.58
C GLY A 21 -15.62 7.93 -9.04
N VAL A 22 -15.25 8.66 -7.99
CA VAL A 22 -13.95 8.55 -7.31
C VAL A 22 -14.08 8.10 -5.85
N HIS A 23 -15.24 7.55 -5.47
CA HIS A 23 -15.42 7.06 -4.10
C HIS A 23 -14.50 5.88 -3.81
N SER A 24 -14.04 5.81 -2.57
CA SER A 24 -13.23 4.68 -2.12
C SER A 24 -14.06 3.40 -2.06
N TYR A 25 -13.55 2.34 -2.69
CA TYR A 25 -14.11 0.99 -2.61
C TYR A 25 -14.06 0.38 -1.21
N GLU A 26 -13.31 0.96 -0.27
CA GLU A 26 -13.06 0.39 1.05
C GLU A 26 -14.34 0.10 1.84
N GLY A 27 -15.32 1.01 1.80
CA GLY A 27 -16.58 0.85 2.53
C GLY A 27 -17.39 -0.34 2.01
N ILE A 28 -17.68 -0.36 0.70
CA ILE A 28 -18.48 -1.42 0.08
C ILE A 28 -17.78 -2.77 0.10
N LEU A 29 -16.44 -2.79 0.01
CA LEU A 29 -15.68 -4.04 0.17
C LEU A 29 -15.76 -4.56 1.60
N SER A 30 -15.71 -3.68 2.60
CA SER A 30 -15.83 -4.10 4.00
C SER A 30 -17.21 -4.69 4.29
N GLU A 31 -18.28 -4.05 3.79
CA GLU A 31 -19.66 -4.56 3.91
C GLU A 31 -19.84 -5.91 3.19
N ALA A 32 -19.39 -6.00 1.94
CA ALA A 32 -19.50 -7.23 1.16
C ALA A 32 -18.71 -8.39 1.79
N LEU A 33 -17.52 -8.12 2.34
CA LEU A 33 -16.72 -9.14 3.02
C LEU A 33 -17.35 -9.57 4.34
N ASP A 34 -17.93 -8.64 5.10
CA ASP A 34 -18.60 -8.94 6.36
C ASP A 34 -19.78 -9.91 6.18
N TYR A 35 -20.54 -9.78 5.08
CA TYR A 35 -21.58 -10.75 4.72
C TYR A 35 -21.06 -12.20 4.67
N PHE A 36 -19.80 -12.39 4.29
CA PHE A 36 -19.12 -13.70 4.23
C PHE A 36 -18.29 -14.03 5.49
N GLY A 37 -18.38 -13.22 6.55
CA GLY A 37 -17.53 -13.35 7.74
C GLY A 37 -16.04 -13.18 7.42
N LEU A 38 -15.74 -12.33 6.44
CA LEU A 38 -14.40 -11.96 6.01
C LEU A 38 -14.11 -10.52 6.41
N GLU A 39 -12.84 -10.17 6.51
CA GLU A 39 -12.39 -8.82 6.81
C GLU A 39 -11.15 -8.44 5.99
N LEU A 40 -10.99 -7.14 5.75
CA LEU A 40 -9.75 -6.58 5.22
C LEU A 40 -8.74 -6.44 6.36
N ASN A 41 -7.72 -7.29 6.35
CA ASN A 41 -6.57 -7.16 7.23
C ASN A 41 -5.49 -6.31 6.55
N ARG A 42 -5.12 -5.20 7.19
CA ARG A 42 -4.06 -4.29 6.73
C ARG A 42 -2.82 -4.46 7.58
N ALA A 43 -1.68 -4.66 6.93
CA ALA A 43 -0.39 -4.67 7.58
C ALA A 43 0.54 -3.69 6.88
N SER A 44 1.41 -3.01 7.62
CA SER A 44 2.46 -2.20 7.00
C SER A 44 3.39 -3.09 6.17
N SER A 45 4.03 -2.52 5.15
CA SER A 45 5.14 -3.21 4.50
C SER A 45 6.22 -3.54 5.53
N LEU A 46 6.88 -4.70 5.33
CA LEU A 46 8.06 -5.06 6.12
C LEU A 46 9.27 -4.20 5.75
N SER A 47 9.24 -3.57 4.57
CA SER A 47 10.28 -2.67 4.12
C SER A 47 10.15 -1.31 4.80
N TYR A 48 11.27 -0.80 5.33
CA TYR A 48 11.30 0.51 5.98
C TYR A 48 11.14 1.64 4.95
N SER A 49 11.86 1.56 3.83
CA SER A 49 11.73 2.53 2.74
C SER A 49 10.30 2.62 2.23
N GLU A 50 9.61 1.47 2.12
CA GLU A 50 8.20 1.46 1.73
C GLU A 50 7.29 2.01 2.83
N SER A 51 7.35 1.44 4.04
CA SER A 51 6.35 1.71 5.08
C SER A 51 6.50 3.09 5.73
N ILE A 52 7.71 3.63 5.83
CA ILE A 52 7.98 4.90 6.53
C ILE A 52 8.24 6.03 5.55
N LEU A 53 9.12 5.83 4.56
CA LEU A 53 9.46 6.88 3.60
C LEU A 53 8.52 6.94 2.40
N GLY A 54 7.76 5.86 2.15
CA GLY A 54 6.87 5.78 1.00
C GLY A 54 7.61 5.67 -0.33
N ILE A 55 8.71 4.92 -0.40
CA ILE A 55 9.45 4.65 -1.64
C ILE A 55 9.55 3.13 -1.87
N LYS A 56 9.23 2.67 -3.08
CA LYS A 56 9.66 1.35 -3.56
C LYS A 56 10.93 1.47 -4.39
N THR A 57 11.83 0.51 -4.22
CA THR A 57 13.10 0.48 -4.95
C THR A 57 13.33 -0.86 -5.66
N ILE A 58 14.14 -0.83 -6.70
CA ILE A 58 14.71 -2.00 -7.35
C ILE A 58 16.22 -1.92 -7.36
N GLN A 59 16.87 -3.08 -7.37
CA GLN A 59 18.29 -3.16 -7.67
C GLN A 59 18.49 -3.32 -9.18
N HIS A 60 19.18 -2.36 -9.80
CA HIS A 60 19.48 -2.39 -11.22
C HIS A 60 20.93 -2.01 -11.47
N LYS A 61 21.75 -2.97 -11.91
CA LYS A 61 23.21 -2.81 -12.13
C LYS A 61 23.94 -2.31 -10.87
N ASN A 62 23.68 -2.93 -9.72
CA ASN A 62 24.20 -2.56 -8.38
C ASN A 62 23.82 -1.15 -7.91
N LYS A 63 22.71 -0.61 -8.42
CA LYS A 63 22.18 0.69 -8.03
C LYS A 63 20.78 0.52 -7.46
N THR A 64 20.53 1.15 -6.32
CA THR A 64 19.20 1.19 -5.70
C THR A 64 18.39 2.29 -6.38
N LYS A 65 17.42 1.93 -7.21
CA LYS A 65 16.62 2.89 -7.99
C LYS A 65 15.19 2.99 -7.48
N VAL A 66 14.67 4.20 -7.38
CA VAL A 66 13.26 4.47 -7.05
C VAL A 66 12.36 4.11 -8.22
N ILE A 67 11.32 3.32 -7.97
CA ILE A 67 10.34 2.89 -8.99
C ILE A 67 8.90 3.26 -8.66
N ASP A 68 8.61 3.59 -7.41
CA ASP A 68 7.28 3.99 -6.98
C ASP A 68 7.40 4.89 -5.75
N ILE A 69 6.48 5.85 -5.64
CA ILE A 69 6.44 6.82 -4.54
C ILE A 69 4.99 6.94 -4.10
N SER A 70 4.74 6.73 -2.81
CA SER A 70 3.39 6.85 -2.27
C SER A 70 3.01 8.33 -2.17
N PRO A 71 1.84 8.76 -2.67
CA PRO A 71 1.40 10.15 -2.53
C PRO A 71 1.31 10.59 -1.07
N GLY A 72 1.76 11.81 -0.79
CA GLY A 72 1.82 12.40 0.55
C GLY A 72 2.80 11.72 1.51
N SER A 73 3.70 10.89 1.01
CA SER A 73 4.79 10.30 1.80
C SER A 73 5.94 11.29 2.06
N PRO A 74 6.85 11.00 3.00
CA PRO A 74 8.04 11.82 3.20
C PRO A 74 8.84 12.03 1.91
N ALA A 75 8.95 10.98 1.09
CA ALA A 75 9.65 11.05 -0.18
C ALA A 75 8.96 11.96 -1.21
N ASP A 76 7.63 11.89 -1.29
CA ASP A 76 6.83 12.78 -2.14
C ASP A 76 6.98 14.25 -1.71
N MET A 77 6.90 14.51 -0.40
CA MET A 77 7.03 15.86 0.18
C MET A 77 8.40 16.50 -0.09
N GLU A 78 9.47 15.70 -0.06
CA GLU A 78 10.85 16.17 -0.28
C GLU A 78 11.29 16.07 -1.74
N GLY A 79 10.38 15.73 -2.65
CA GLY A 79 10.63 15.75 -4.08
C GLY A 79 11.60 14.66 -4.58
N VAL A 80 11.61 13.49 -3.93
CA VAL A 80 12.17 12.26 -4.52
C VAL A 80 11.46 12.00 -5.85
N SER A 81 12.17 11.49 -6.85
CA SER A 81 11.61 11.27 -8.19
C SER A 81 11.83 9.84 -8.65
N LEU A 82 10.90 9.36 -9.49
CA LEU A 82 11.05 8.09 -10.18
C LEU A 82 12.36 8.07 -10.96
N GLY A 83 13.12 6.98 -10.81
CA GLY A 83 14.42 6.80 -11.44
C GLY A 83 15.61 7.37 -10.66
N ASP A 84 15.39 8.10 -9.57
CA ASP A 84 16.47 8.51 -8.66
C ASP A 84 17.26 7.29 -8.19
N GLU A 85 18.58 7.46 -8.15
CA GLU A 85 19.50 6.48 -7.57
C GLU A 85 19.81 6.87 -6.13
N ILE A 86 19.42 6.02 -5.18
CA ILE A 86 19.76 6.23 -3.77
C ILE A 86 21.19 5.73 -3.55
N ILE A 87 22.07 6.68 -3.22
CA ILE A 87 23.50 6.43 -2.98
C ILE A 87 23.77 6.19 -1.50
N GLY A 88 23.06 6.90 -0.62
CA GLY A 88 23.36 6.90 0.80
C GLY A 88 22.19 7.29 1.68
N VAL A 89 22.26 6.85 2.93
CA VAL A 89 21.41 7.28 4.03
C VAL A 89 22.31 7.92 5.07
N ASN A 90 22.02 9.18 5.44
CA ASN A 90 22.85 9.99 6.32
C ASN A 90 24.30 10.00 5.80
N ASN A 91 25.24 9.55 6.62
CA ASN A 91 26.67 9.49 6.29
C ASN A 91 27.11 8.07 5.90
N THR A 92 26.19 7.22 5.43
CA THR A 92 26.46 5.82 5.11
C THR A 92 26.04 5.48 3.69
N MET A 93 26.94 4.85 2.94
CA MET A 93 26.70 4.41 1.57
C MET A 93 25.76 3.19 1.57
N VAL A 94 24.81 3.18 0.64
CA VAL A 94 23.87 2.08 0.42
C VAL A 94 24.45 1.12 -0.60
N ASN A 95 24.48 -0.17 -0.26
CA ASN A 95 24.89 -1.25 -1.14
C ASN A 95 23.91 -2.44 -1.01
N ASN A 96 22.77 -2.34 -1.70
CA ASN A 96 21.65 -3.28 -1.61
C ASN A 96 21.08 -3.47 -0.19
N ASP A 97 21.34 -2.53 0.72
CA ASP A 97 20.99 -2.61 2.13
C ASP A 97 20.31 -1.33 2.64
N LEU A 98 19.56 -0.65 1.76
CA LEU A 98 18.83 0.58 2.07
C LEU A 98 18.03 0.47 3.37
N ASP A 99 17.16 -0.53 3.45
CA ASP A 99 16.28 -0.73 4.61
C ASP A 99 17.04 -0.99 5.91
N LYS A 100 18.20 -1.65 5.83
CA LYS A 100 19.06 -1.86 6.99
C LYS A 100 19.53 -0.52 7.55
N TRP A 101 20.00 0.39 6.70
CA TRP A 101 20.47 1.70 7.15
C TRP A 101 19.33 2.60 7.61
N LEU A 102 18.21 2.61 6.90
CA LEU A 102 17.03 3.35 7.34
C LEU A 102 16.55 2.91 8.72
N LYS A 103 16.48 1.59 8.94
CA LYS A 103 16.12 1.01 10.23
C LYS A 103 17.16 1.26 11.31
N TYR A 104 18.45 1.25 10.97
CA TYR A 104 19.52 1.58 11.90
C TYR A 104 19.40 3.02 12.44
N PHE A 105 18.97 3.95 11.59
CA PHE A 105 18.75 5.36 11.95
C PHE A 105 17.31 5.67 12.38
N ASP A 106 16.50 4.65 12.69
CA ASP A 106 15.14 4.85 13.15
C ASP A 106 15.08 5.72 14.42
N GLY A 107 14.05 6.57 14.51
CA GLY A 107 13.92 7.57 15.57
C GLY A 107 14.84 8.81 15.42
N THR A 108 15.67 8.88 14.38
CA THR A 108 16.46 10.08 14.03
C THR A 108 16.02 10.67 12.70
N SER A 109 16.59 11.82 12.30
CA SER A 109 16.33 12.38 10.97
C SER A 109 17.02 11.53 9.90
N HIS A 110 16.27 11.15 8.86
CA HIS A 110 16.83 10.48 7.68
C HIS A 110 17.15 11.50 6.59
N TYR A 111 18.40 11.48 6.13
CA TYR A 111 18.86 12.19 4.93
C TYR A 111 19.12 11.19 3.83
N LEU A 112 18.45 11.33 2.68
CA LEU A 112 18.72 10.52 1.50
C LEU A 112 19.64 11.29 0.55
N LEU A 113 20.82 10.73 0.31
CA LEU A 113 21.68 11.17 -0.77
C LEU A 113 21.26 10.44 -2.05
N VAL A 114 20.73 11.19 -3.01
CA VAL A 114 20.30 10.66 -4.31
C VAL A 114 21.09 11.26 -5.46
N SER A 115 21.31 10.48 -6.51
CA SER A 115 21.76 10.99 -7.81
C SER A 115 20.58 11.10 -8.78
N ARG A 116 20.40 12.29 -9.32
CA ARG A 116 19.43 12.61 -10.36
C ARG A 116 20.14 13.35 -11.48
N ASN A 117 20.13 12.81 -12.70
CA ASN A 117 20.75 13.44 -13.86
C ASN A 117 22.22 13.86 -13.62
N ASN A 118 23.00 13.01 -12.94
CA ASN A 118 24.40 13.27 -12.52
C ASN A 118 24.58 14.39 -11.49
N GLU A 119 23.50 14.89 -10.88
CA GLU A 119 23.56 15.81 -9.75
C GLU A 119 23.26 15.06 -8.44
N LEU A 120 24.00 15.40 -7.38
CA LEU A 120 23.74 14.89 -6.05
C LEU A 120 22.75 15.79 -5.33
N LYS A 121 21.73 15.20 -4.73
CA LYS A 121 20.75 15.88 -3.88
C LYS A 121 20.72 15.21 -2.52
N ASN A 122 20.72 16.01 -1.47
CA ASN A 122 20.60 15.52 -0.10
C ASN A 122 19.23 15.93 0.45
N LEU A 123 18.33 14.97 0.63
CA LEU A 123 16.92 15.19 0.93
C LEU A 123 16.63 14.79 2.38
N LYS A 124 16.13 15.71 3.19
CA LYS A 124 15.82 15.46 4.60
C LYS A 124 14.38 14.99 4.75
N MET A 125 14.17 13.71 5.01
CA MET A 125 12.84 13.13 5.14
C MET A 125 12.13 13.64 6.40
N PRO A 126 10.90 14.17 6.30
CA PRO A 126 10.07 14.47 7.46
C PRO A 126 9.57 13.17 8.11
N THR A 127 9.37 13.21 9.42
CA THR A 127 8.74 12.10 10.16
C THR A 127 7.22 12.28 10.16
N LEU A 128 6.49 11.22 9.80
CA LEU A 128 5.03 11.22 9.78
C LEU A 128 4.49 10.09 10.68
N ASN A 129 3.36 10.34 11.34
CA ASN A 129 2.67 9.37 12.20
C ASN A 129 1.69 8.48 11.42
N ARG A 130 2.14 7.95 10.28
CA ARG A 130 1.37 7.00 9.45
C ARG A 130 2.31 6.15 8.62
N THR A 131 1.78 5.05 8.08
CA THR A 131 2.53 4.15 7.19
C THR A 131 2.05 4.22 5.75
N PHE A 132 2.93 3.86 4.84
CA PHE A 132 2.70 3.83 3.39
C PHE A 132 2.83 2.40 2.85
N PHE A 133 2.39 2.19 1.61
CA PHE A 133 2.43 0.89 0.92
C PHE A 133 1.94 -0.28 1.79
N GLN A 134 0.71 -0.17 2.28
CA GLN A 134 0.10 -1.21 3.11
C GLN A 134 -0.16 -2.48 2.29
N ASN A 135 0.15 -3.62 2.89
CA ASN A 135 -0.29 -4.91 2.40
C ASN A 135 -1.72 -5.16 2.88
N ILE A 136 -2.64 -5.27 1.93
CA ILE A 136 -4.04 -5.59 2.20
C ILE A 136 -4.26 -7.06 1.89
N LYS A 137 -4.79 -7.81 2.85
CA LYS A 137 -5.16 -9.22 2.72
C LYS A 137 -6.59 -9.43 3.20
N ILE A 138 -7.27 -10.40 2.63
CA ILE A 138 -8.56 -10.86 3.15
C ILE A 138 -8.29 -11.96 4.18
N ARG A 139 -8.99 -11.91 5.31
CA ARG A 139 -8.92 -12.90 6.40
C ARG A 139 -10.32 -13.31 6.84
N VAL A 140 -10.45 -14.52 7.36
CA VAL A 140 -11.66 -14.99 8.07
C VAL A 140 -11.72 -14.38 9.46
N GLN A 141 -12.85 -13.76 9.80
CA GLN A 141 -13.09 -13.21 11.13
C GLN A 141 -13.12 -14.33 12.18
N THR A 142 -12.53 -14.11 13.36
CA THR A 142 -12.42 -15.12 14.43
C THR A 142 -13.74 -15.46 15.12
N GLY A 143 -14.87 -14.87 14.70
CA GLY A 143 -16.20 -15.08 15.26
C GLY A 143 -17.31 -15.11 14.21
N ALA A 144 -17.01 -15.58 12.99
CA ALA A 144 -18.00 -15.68 11.92
C ALA A 144 -19.20 -16.55 12.34
N SER A 145 -20.42 -16.02 12.14
CA SER A 145 -21.68 -16.73 12.41
C SER A 145 -21.93 -17.87 11.41
N ASP A 146 -22.80 -18.81 11.79
CA ASP A 146 -23.21 -19.91 10.91
C ASP A 146 -23.75 -19.41 9.57
N LYS A 147 -24.51 -18.30 9.58
CA LYS A 147 -25.03 -17.67 8.35
C LYS A 147 -23.90 -17.19 7.43
N GLN A 148 -22.89 -16.53 7.99
CA GLN A 148 -21.72 -16.05 7.24
C GLN A 148 -20.90 -17.23 6.68
N ILE A 149 -20.77 -18.33 7.45
CA ILE A 149 -20.09 -19.55 7.00
C ILE A 149 -20.81 -20.18 5.81
N ILE A 150 -22.14 -20.35 5.91
CA ILE A 150 -22.97 -20.91 4.83
C ILE A 150 -22.90 -20.03 3.57
N ALA A 151 -23.01 -18.71 3.73
CA ALA A 151 -22.90 -17.76 2.62
C ALA A 151 -21.55 -17.89 1.90
N ARG A 152 -20.45 -17.99 2.67
CA ARG A 152 -19.10 -18.13 2.11
C ARG A 152 -18.90 -19.44 1.38
N GLN A 153 -19.40 -20.55 1.92
CA GLN A 153 -19.36 -21.87 1.26
C GLN A 153 -20.13 -21.86 -0.06
N SER A 154 -21.31 -21.24 -0.06
CA SER A 154 -22.16 -21.12 -1.25
C SER A 154 -21.53 -20.25 -2.34
N TRP A 155 -20.85 -19.17 -1.95
CA TRP A 155 -20.21 -18.25 -2.90
C TRP A 155 -18.92 -18.82 -3.49
N GLY A 156 -18.05 -19.40 -2.67
CA GLY A 156 -16.74 -19.88 -3.10
C GLY A 156 -16.73 -21.28 -3.71
N CYS A 157 -17.86 -22.00 -3.72
CA CYS A 157 -17.91 -23.45 -3.96
C CYS A 157 -16.87 -24.21 -3.11
N LEU A 158 -16.66 -23.73 -1.88
CA LEU A 158 -15.68 -24.29 -0.96
C LEU A 158 -16.36 -25.35 -0.11
N ASP A 159 -16.50 -26.56 -0.67
CA ASP A 159 -16.97 -27.71 0.08
C ASP A 159 -15.96 -28.05 1.20
N GLY A 160 -16.39 -27.95 2.46
CA GLY A 160 -15.75 -28.60 3.60
C GLY A 160 -14.36 -28.13 4.03
N ARG A 161 -14.13 -26.82 4.23
CA ARG A 161 -13.01 -26.30 5.04
C ARG A 161 -13.44 -25.20 6.00
#